data_AF-A0A1V5SJS2-F1
#
_entry.id   AF-A0A1V5SJS2-F1
#
_cell.length_a   1.000
_cell.length_b   1.000
_cell.length_c   1.000
_cell.angle_alpha   90.00
_cell.angle_beta   90.00
_cell.angle_gamma   90.00
#
_symmetry.space_group_name_H-M   'P 1'
#
loop_
_entity.id
_entity.type
_entity.pdbx_description
1 polymer ?
#
loop_
_entity_poly.entity_id
_entity_poly.type
_entity_poly.pdbx_seq_one_letter_code
_entity_poly.pdbx_strand_id
1 'polypeptide(L)' 'MVFLDAGKCQKCKTKICIEMCSGQAITAGSDGGVPLFDREKCIHCAACLWNCVYAREEGSDLANVDFRAGSGGLHSNIN' A
#
# COMPACT_ATOMS: atom_id res chain seq x y z
N MET A 1 -2.26 3.56 -5.25
CA MET A 1 -1.96 2.36 -4.45
C MET A 1 -3.27 1.65 -4.17
N VAL A 2 -3.26 0.32 -4.13
CA VAL A 2 -4.39 -0.50 -3.70
C VAL A 2 -3.92 -1.58 -2.72
N PHE A 3 -4.81 -1.99 -1.83
CA PHE A 3 -4.65 -3.20 -1.03
C PHE A 3 -5.38 -4.34 -1.74
N LEU A 4 -4.69 -5.45 -1.98
CA LEU A 4 -5.20 -6.49 -2.89
C LEU A 4 -6.21 -7.42 -2.20
N ASP A 5 -5.87 -7.94 -1.03
CA ASP A 5 -6.68 -8.86 -0.23
C ASP A 5 -7.08 -8.20 1.09
N ALA A 6 -8.39 -7.96 1.25
CA ALA A 6 -8.96 -7.36 2.44
C ALA A 6 -8.85 -8.25 3.68
N GLY A 7 -8.94 -9.58 3.51
CA GLY A 7 -8.82 -10.54 4.60
C GLY A 7 -7.41 -10.59 5.17
N LYS A 8 -6.37 -10.48 4.33
CA LYS A 8 -4.98 -10.32 4.79
C LYS A 8 -4.81 -9.01 5.56
N CYS A 9 -5.39 -7.91 5.06
CA CYS A 9 -5.38 -6.65 5.78
C CYS A 9 -6.07 -6.76 7.14
N GLN A 10 -7.26 -7.37 7.23
CA GLN A 10 -8.00 -7.55 8.50
C GLN A 10 -7.24 -8.39 9.52
N LYS A 11 -6.50 -9.43 9.07
CA LYS A 11 -5.67 -10.27 9.94
C LYS A 11 -4.36 -9.58 10.38
N CYS A 12 -3.90 -8.60 9.62
CA CYS A 12 -2.68 -7.85 9.90
C CYS A 12 -2.84 -6.95 11.13
N LYS A 13 -2.39 -7.43 12.30
CA LYS A 13 -2.44 -6.66 13.55
C LYS A 13 -1.40 -5.54 13.62
N THR A 14 -0.23 -5.73 13.01
CA THR A 14 0.89 -4.79 13.11
C THR A 14 0.70 -3.56 12.24
N LYS A 15 0.07 -3.70 11.07
CA LYS A 15 -0.20 -2.60 10.13
C LYS A 15 1.01 -1.66 9.90
N ILE A 16 2.24 -2.19 9.85
CA ILE A 16 3.49 -1.41 9.72
C ILE A 16 3.46 -0.44 8.52
N CYS A 17 2.74 -0.79 7.45
CA CYS A 17 2.51 0.11 6.31
C CYS A 17 1.88 1.47 6.68
N ILE A 18 1.11 1.56 7.77
CA ILE A 18 0.56 2.80 8.34
C ILE A 18 1.69 3.58 9.06
N GLU A 19 2.38 2.92 9.97
CA GLU A 19 3.42 3.53 10.83
C GLU A 19 4.60 4.07 10.02
N MET A 20 5.02 3.34 8.98
CA MET A 20 6.16 3.68 8.13
C MET A 20 5.80 4.61 6.97
N CYS A 21 4.53 5.07 6.87
CA CYS A 21 4.09 5.93 5.78
C CYS A 21 4.61 7.37 5.97
N SER A 22 5.74 7.69 5.34
CA SER A 22 6.36 9.03 5.45
C SER A 22 5.45 10.18 5.02
N GLY A 23 4.55 9.95 4.07
CA GLY A 23 3.58 10.94 3.60
C GLY A 23 2.30 11.00 4.42
N GLN A 24 2.12 10.15 5.43
CA GLN A 24 0.85 9.99 6.17
C GLN A 24 -0.34 9.74 5.23
N ALA A 25 -0.06 9.10 4.09
CA ALA A 25 -1.01 8.78 3.04
C ALA A 25 -1.83 7.52 3.37
N ILE A 26 -1.41 6.73 4.36
CA ILE A 26 -2.10 5.52 4.77
C ILE A 26 -2.59 5.70 6.20
N THR A 27 -3.87 5.47 6.45
CA THR A 27 -4.48 5.58 7.78
C THR A 27 -5.29 4.33 8.13
N ALA A 28 -5.63 4.17 9.40
CA ALA A 28 -6.46 3.04 9.84
C ALA A 28 -7.84 3.10 9.18
N GLY A 29 -8.29 1.95 8.67
CA GLY A 29 -9.69 1.75 8.27
C GLY A 29 -10.58 1.53 9.49
N SER A 30 -11.90 1.60 9.28
CA SER A 30 -12.89 1.28 10.31
C SER A 30 -12.68 -0.13 10.88
N ASP A 31 -12.82 -0.28 12.19
CA ASP A 31 -12.79 -1.55 12.93
C ASP A 31 -11.59 -2.46 12.59
N GLY A 32 -10.42 -1.88 12.33
CA GLY A 32 -9.20 -2.63 11.98
C GLY A 32 -9.20 -3.22 10.56
N GLY A 33 -10.12 -2.77 9.70
CA GLY A 33 -10.29 -3.19 8.32
C GLY A 33 -9.13 -2.82 7.37
N VAL A 34 -9.45 -2.75 6.08
CA VAL A 34 -8.48 -2.33 5.05
C VAL A 34 -8.04 -0.90 5.33
N PRO A 35 -6.72 -0.60 5.39
CA PRO A 35 -6.27 0.78 5.57
C PRO A 35 -6.80 1.69 4.45
N LEU A 36 -7.02 2.96 4.78
CA LEU A 36 -7.39 3.97 3.81
C LEU A 36 -6.14 4.53 3.14
N PHE A 37 -6.26 4.96 1.88
CA PHE A 37 -5.15 5.54 1.12
C PHE A 37 -5.55 6.88 0.51
N ASP A 38 -4.80 7.93 0.85
CA ASP A 38 -4.91 9.28 0.30
C ASP A 38 -3.81 9.49 -0.75
N ARG A 39 -4.22 9.55 -2.02
CA ARG A 39 -3.30 9.70 -3.15
C ARG A 39 -2.58 11.04 -3.13
N GLU A 40 -3.22 12.10 -2.67
CA GLU A 40 -2.66 13.46 -2.71
C GLU A 40 -1.50 13.63 -1.71
N LYS A 41 -1.50 12.80 -0.66
CA LYS A 41 -0.42 12.77 0.34
C LYS A 41 0.71 11.81 -0.02
N CYS A 42 0.53 10.96 -1.03
CA CYS A 42 1.49 9.92 -1.34
C CYS A 42 2.71 10.48 -2.10
N ILE A 43 3.88 10.47 -1.46
CA ILE A 43 5.15 10.91 -2.07
C ILE A 43 5.88 9.81 -2.86
N HIS A 44 5.20 8.70 -3.18
CA HIS A 44 5.76 7.58 -3.94
C HIS A 44 7.06 6.93 -3.39
N CYS A 45 7.29 6.98 -2.07
CA CYS A 45 8.51 6.44 -1.45
C CYS A 45 8.63 4.91 -1.40
N ALA A 46 7.61 4.16 -1.86
CA ALA A 46 7.55 2.70 -1.87
C ALA A 46 7.67 1.98 -0.51
N ALA A 47 7.86 2.68 0.62
CA ALA A 47 8.05 2.05 1.94
C ALA A 47 6.91 1.08 2.34
N CYS A 48 5.68 1.36 1.93
CA CYS A 48 4.52 0.49 2.19
C CYS A 48 4.58 -0.86 1.45
N LEU A 49 5.27 -0.95 0.32
CA LEU A 49 5.51 -2.22 -0.38
C LEU A 49 6.46 -3.09 0.43
N TRP A 50 7.58 -2.52 0.88
CA TRP A 50 8.61 -3.26 1.61
C TRP A 50 8.17 -3.69 3.01
N ASN A 51 7.25 -2.95 3.63
CA ASN A 51 6.82 -3.21 5.01
C ASN A 51 5.50 -3.98 5.12
N CYS A 52 4.86 -4.36 4.01
CA CYS A 52 3.67 -5.19 4.07
C CYS A 52 4.08 -6.64 4.39
N VAL A 53 3.77 -7.11 5.60
CA VAL A 53 4.12 -8.47 6.06
C VAL A 53 3.34 -9.60 5.38
N TYR A 54 2.37 -9.26 4.53
CA TYR A 54 1.59 -10.24 3.78
C TYR A 54 1.99 -10.20 2.31
N ALA A 55 2.44 -11.35 1.80
CA ALA A 55 2.66 -11.55 0.38
C ALA A 55 1.32 -11.58 -0.38
N ARG A 56 1.34 -11.15 -1.65
CA ARG A 56 0.22 -11.21 -2.59
C ARG A 56 -0.29 -12.64 -2.74
N GLU A 57 0.63 -13.57 -2.94
CA GLU A 57 0.44 -15.01 -3.07
C GLU A 57 1.47 -15.73 -2.19
N GLU A 58 1.18 -16.95 -1.79
CA GLU A 58 2.14 -17.74 -1.00
C GLU A 58 3.41 -17.98 -1.81
N GLY A 59 4.57 -17.72 -1.20
CA GLY A 59 5.88 -17.81 -1.86
C GLY A 59 6.21 -16.66 -2.81
N SER A 60 5.37 -15.62 -2.91
CA SER A 60 5.66 -14.44 -3.72
C SER A 60 6.49 -13.40 -2.95
N ASP A 61 7.44 -12.77 -3.63
CA ASP A 61 8.15 -11.57 -3.13
C ASP A 61 7.30 -10.30 -3.22
N LEU A 62 6.13 -10.37 -3.88
CA LEU A 62 5.23 -9.23 -4.00
C LEU A 62 4.36 -9.09 -2.76
N ALA A 63 4.19 -7.85 -2.30
CA ALA A 63 3.33 -7.51 -1.17
C ALA A 63 1.83 -7.54 -1.52
N ASN A 64 0.97 -7.59 -0.50
CA ASN A 64 -0.47 -7.37 -0.59
C ASN A 64 -0.86 -5.89 -0.88
N VAL A 65 0.11 -5.10 -1.33
CA VAL A 65 0.02 -3.69 -1.70
C VAL A 65 0.55 -3.55 -3.12
N ASP A 66 -0.14 -2.77 -3.94
CA ASP A 66 0.28 -2.55 -5.33
C ASP A 66 0.11 -1.09 -5.76
N PHE A 67 1.07 -0.58 -6.55
CA PHE A 67 0.98 0.72 -7.20
C PHE A 67 0.50 0.56 -8.63
N ARG A 68 -0.80 0.70 -8.82
CA ARG A 68 -1.38 0.77 -10.15
C ARG A 68 -1.20 2.17 -10.74
N ALA A 69 -0.86 2.22 -12.03
CA ALA A 69 -0.83 3.47 -12.78
C ALA A 69 -2.20 4.17 -12.68
N GLY A 70 -2.17 5.49 -12.49
CA GLY A 70 -3.39 6.30 -12.57
C GLY A 70 -3.90 6.39 -14.01
N SER A 71 -5.08 6.98 -14.21
CA SER A 71 -5.69 7.21 -15.53
C SER A 71 -4.86 8.09 -16.49
N GLY A 72 -3.78 8.72 -16.02
CA GLY A 72 -2.91 9.59 -16.81
C GLY A 72 -1.76 8.91 -17.55
N GLY A 73 -1.60 7.58 -17.46
CA GLY A 73 -0.49 6.88 -18.09
C GLY A 73 0.88 7.17 -17.44
N LEU A 74 1.91 6.44 -17.88
CA LEU A 74 3.29 6.64 -17.44
C LEU A 74 3.82 7.92 -18.09
N HIS A 75 3.90 9.02 -17.34
CA HIS A 75 4.70 10.17 -17.74
C HIS A 75 6.18 9.80 -17.62
N SER A 76 6.68 9.01 -18.57
CA SER A 76 8.11 8.83 -18.77
C SER A 76 8.66 10.16 -19.28
N ASN A 77 9.22 10.97 -18.39
CA ASN A 77 10.03 12.10 -18.79
C ASN A 77 11.33 11.54 -19.35
N ILE A 78 11.38 11.32 -20.67
CA ILE A 78 12.64 11.06 -21.35
C ILE A 78 13.44 12.36 -21.32
N ASN A 79 14.61 12.34 -20.71
CA ASN A 79 15.63 13.35 -20.93
C ASN A 79 16.83 12.69 -21.60
#